data_AF-A0A5Z1UAW8-F1
#
_entry.id   AF-A0A5Z1UAW8-F1
#
_cell.length_a   1.000
_cell.length_b   1.000
_cell.length_c   1.000
_cell.angle_alpha   90.00
_cell.angle_beta   90.00
_cell.angle_gamma   90.00
#
_symmetry.space_group_name_H-M   'P 1'
#
loop_
_entity.id
_entity.type
_entity.pdbx_description
1 polymer ?
#
loop_
_entity_poly.entity_id
_entity_poly.type
_entity_poly.pdbx_seq_one_letter_code
_entity_poly.pdbx_strand_id
1 'polypeptide(L)'
;CSGKIYLVDIEEERVDIQLLILFDMKDMFEYLSLYEMFVNNVYYKKFYEDIWHKADELCEKNIEVIVRNLNSSLHIAFECYSHLLQNIPSMLESIPFQRILNERKNKFENAIVVSAGPSLAKQLSLLKAYQDKAVIFCADGALSMLEKEGIIPDYVTNLDCRDLAMKFFQNKENKTSLNVLSCATHPSLVHFLDNKSVVLRDDPLYQRFNLNDFGYIDTGTHVSHFSYTLTLALGFKNIITIGQDLAFDEEGNSHSKGFDFGEKFSGEENIDKLKVPAYAGKGEVLTHIT
;
A
#
# COMPACT_ATOMS: atom_id res chain seq x y z
N CYS A 1 12.05 -30.39 1.96
CA CYS A 1 12.60 -29.06 2.30
C CYS A 1 14.12 -29.17 2.36
N SER A 2 14.84 -28.42 1.54
CA SER A 2 16.30 -28.31 1.63
C SER A 2 16.65 -27.16 2.58
N GLY A 3 16.92 -27.48 3.85
CA GLY A 3 17.46 -26.49 4.78
C GLY A 3 18.92 -26.18 4.46
N LYS A 4 19.35 -24.94 4.69
CA LYS A 4 20.78 -24.57 4.71
C LYS A 4 21.22 -24.50 6.16
N ILE A 5 22.45 -24.95 6.45
CA ILE A 5 23.06 -24.81 7.77
C ILE A 5 24.17 -23.78 7.63
N TYR A 6 24.11 -22.75 8.47
CA TYR A 6 25.16 -21.75 8.62
C TYR A 6 25.85 -21.98 9.96
N LEU A 7 27.17 -21.96 9.95
CA LEU A 7 27.99 -22.06 11.16
C LEU A 7 28.60 -20.69 11.41
N VAL A 8 28.41 -20.18 12.63
CA VAL A 8 28.91 -18.88 13.06
C VAL A 8 29.75 -19.09 14.30
N ASP A 9 30.95 -18.52 14.30
CA ASP A 9 31.82 -18.47 15.48
C ASP A 9 31.60 -17.15 16.22
N ILE A 10 31.12 -17.24 17.47
CA ILE A 10 30.81 -16.06 18.31
C ILE A 10 32.05 -15.41 18.94
N GLU A 11 33.21 -16.07 18.86
CA GLU A 11 34.47 -15.53 19.37
C GLU A 11 35.25 -14.77 18.28
N GLU A 12 34.83 -14.85 17.02
CA GLU A 12 35.46 -14.15 15.90
C GLU A 12 35.28 -12.62 16.03
N GLU A 13 36.39 -11.87 15.85
CA GLU A 13 36.43 -10.42 16.06
C GLU A 13 35.41 -9.65 15.19
N ARG A 14 35.07 -10.20 14.02
CA ARG A 14 34.16 -9.61 13.05
C ARG A 14 32.80 -10.31 12.95
N VAL A 15 32.40 -11.05 13.98
CA VAL A 15 31.13 -11.80 13.97
C VAL A 15 29.92 -10.91 13.67
N ASP A 16 29.87 -9.67 14.18
CA ASP A 16 28.80 -8.72 13.89
C ASP A 16 28.65 -8.49 12.37
N ILE A 17 29.75 -8.24 11.65
CA ILE A 17 29.72 -8.02 10.19
C ILE A 17 29.23 -9.28 9.46
N GLN A 18 29.64 -10.46 9.91
CA GLN A 18 29.22 -11.72 9.30
C GLN A 18 27.72 -11.95 9.50
N LEU A 19 27.21 -11.69 10.70
CA LEU A 19 25.77 -11.80 11.01
C LEU A 19 24.95 -10.79 10.22
N LEU A 20 25.41 -9.54 10.10
CA LEU A 20 24.72 -8.53 9.27
C LEU A 20 24.61 -8.98 7.81
N ILE A 21 25.69 -9.47 7.21
CA ILE A 21 25.67 -9.97 5.83
C ILE A 21 24.74 -11.19 5.70
N LEU A 22 24.80 -12.12 6.67
CA LEU A 22 23.97 -13.32 6.68
C LEU A 22 22.48 -12.99 6.78
N PHE A 23 22.11 -12.07 7.67
CA PHE A 23 20.74 -11.66 7.91
C PHE A 23 20.19 -10.78 6.79
N ASP A 24 21.04 -10.04 6.08
CA ASP A 24 20.66 -9.24 4.90
C ASP A 24 20.48 -10.10 3.63
N MET A 25 20.86 -11.38 3.64
CA MET A 25 20.56 -12.27 2.51
C MET A 25 19.06 -12.48 2.37
N LYS A 26 18.53 -12.31 1.14
CA LYS A 26 17.10 -12.37 0.81
C LYS A 26 16.35 -13.55 1.45
N ASP A 27 16.94 -14.75 1.39
CA ASP A 27 16.34 -16.00 1.88
C ASP A 27 16.40 -16.16 3.41
N MET A 28 17.20 -15.37 4.13
CA MET A 28 17.21 -15.32 5.61
C MET A 28 16.37 -14.15 6.11
N PHE A 29 16.47 -13.01 5.42
CA PHE A 29 15.82 -11.75 5.74
C PHE A 29 14.30 -11.90 5.99
N GLU A 30 13.61 -12.64 5.12
CA GLU A 30 12.16 -12.89 5.22
C GLU A 30 11.73 -13.60 6.51
N TYR A 31 12.66 -14.23 7.23
CA TYR A 31 12.37 -15.05 8.42
C TYR A 31 12.94 -14.45 9.71
N LEU A 32 13.63 -13.30 9.67
CA LEU A 32 14.26 -12.72 10.86
C LEU A 32 13.25 -12.37 11.96
N SER A 33 11.99 -12.07 11.61
CA SER A 33 10.92 -11.83 12.58
C SER A 33 10.42 -13.08 13.30
N LEU A 34 10.76 -14.26 12.78
CA LEU A 34 10.46 -15.56 13.38
C LEU A 34 11.67 -16.14 14.12
N TYR A 35 12.72 -15.35 14.31
CA TYR A 35 13.92 -15.77 15.02
C TYR A 35 13.58 -16.21 16.45
N GLU A 36 14.04 -17.42 16.80
CA GLU A 36 13.98 -17.97 18.14
C GLU A 36 15.22 -18.85 18.36
N MET A 37 15.90 -18.69 19.50
CA MET A 37 17.08 -19.50 19.84
C MET A 37 16.67 -20.84 20.47
N PHE A 38 17.06 -21.94 19.82
CA PHE A 38 16.81 -23.29 20.31
C PHE A 38 18.08 -23.97 20.83
N VAL A 39 18.14 -24.21 22.14
CA VAL A 39 19.22 -25.02 22.75
C VAL A 39 18.82 -26.49 22.77
N ASN A 40 19.27 -27.25 21.77
CA ASN A 40 18.87 -28.65 21.56
C ASN A 40 19.42 -29.66 22.59
N ASN A 41 20.20 -29.23 23.58
CA ASN A 41 20.82 -30.12 24.56
C ASN A 41 20.70 -29.58 25.99
N VAL A 42 20.11 -30.38 26.87
CA VAL A 42 19.84 -30.05 28.28
C VAL A 42 21.11 -29.73 29.06
N TYR A 43 22.23 -30.38 28.74
CA TYR A 43 23.52 -30.12 29.37
C TYR A 43 24.02 -28.70 29.06
N TYR A 44 24.04 -28.31 27.79
CA TYR A 44 24.47 -26.96 27.40
C TYR A 44 23.51 -25.88 27.91
N LYS A 45 22.20 -26.16 27.89
CA LYS A 45 21.19 -25.24 28.45
C LYS A 45 21.42 -24.95 29.93
N LYS A 46 21.90 -25.93 30.71
CA LYS A 46 22.09 -25.81 32.15
C LYS A 46 23.48 -25.30 32.58
N PHE A 47 24.53 -25.68 31.86
CA PHE A 47 25.91 -25.42 32.29
C PHE A 47 26.64 -24.36 31.46
N TYR A 48 26.07 -23.95 30.33
CA TYR A 48 26.63 -22.94 29.43
C TYR A 48 25.62 -21.83 29.16
N GLU A 49 24.83 -21.50 30.18
CA GLU A 49 23.75 -20.51 30.10
C GLU A 49 24.26 -19.16 29.59
N ASP A 50 25.34 -18.66 30.19
CA ASP A 50 25.95 -17.38 29.80
C ASP A 50 26.40 -17.35 28.33
N ILE A 51 26.87 -18.48 27.79
CA ILE A 51 27.40 -18.54 26.42
C ILE A 51 26.26 -18.46 25.40
N TRP A 52 25.19 -19.23 25.60
CA TRP A 52 24.09 -19.22 24.63
C TRP A 52 23.24 -17.95 24.74
N HIS A 53 23.08 -17.37 25.93
CA HIS A 53 22.48 -16.03 26.08
C HIS A 53 23.30 -14.96 25.36
N LYS A 54 24.63 -15.00 25.49
CA LYS A 54 25.51 -14.06 24.76
C LYS A 54 25.39 -14.24 23.24
N ALA A 55 25.26 -15.47 22.76
CA ALA A 55 25.03 -15.74 21.33
C ALA A 55 23.66 -15.24 20.86
N ASP A 56 22.63 -15.39 21.71
CA ASP A 56 21.28 -14.93 21.43
C ASP A 56 21.21 -13.40 21.38
N GLU A 57 21.74 -12.71 22.40
CA GLU A 57 21.84 -11.25 22.45
C GLU A 57 22.61 -10.68 21.24
N LEU A 58 23.67 -11.37 20.81
CA LEU A 58 24.42 -11.00 19.61
C LEU A 58 23.57 -11.12 18.33
N CYS A 59 22.78 -12.18 18.20
CA CYS A 59 21.86 -12.35 17.08
C CYS A 59 20.74 -11.30 17.12
N GLU A 60 20.07 -11.11 18.25
CA GLU A 60 19.00 -10.12 18.45
C GLU A 60 19.48 -8.71 18.11
N LYS A 61 20.66 -8.31 18.60
CA LYS A 61 21.24 -6.99 18.31
C LYS A 61 21.50 -6.77 16.82
N ASN A 62 22.03 -7.77 16.12
CA ASN A 62 22.30 -7.65 14.69
C ASN A 62 21.01 -7.69 13.85
N ILE A 63 20.02 -8.50 14.24
CA ILE A 63 18.68 -8.47 13.66
C ILE A 63 18.05 -7.10 13.86
N GLU A 64 18.12 -6.54 15.07
CA GLU A 64 17.62 -5.20 15.36
C GLU A 64 18.30 -4.14 14.50
N VAL A 65 19.61 -4.22 14.23
CA VAL A 65 20.30 -3.25 13.35
C VAL A 65 19.78 -3.34 11.91
N ILE A 66 19.63 -4.56 11.38
CA ILE A 66 19.07 -4.78 10.04
C ILE A 66 17.63 -4.25 9.97
N VAL A 67 16.80 -4.60 10.96
CA VAL A 67 15.41 -4.16 11.09
C VAL A 67 15.31 -2.63 11.27
N ARG A 68 16.17 -2.02 12.10
CA ARG A 68 16.19 -0.58 12.38
C ARG A 68 16.62 0.26 11.21
N ASN A 69 17.59 -0.21 10.41
CA ASN A 69 17.96 0.43 9.15
C ASN A 69 16.80 0.40 8.13
N LEU A 70 15.79 -0.43 8.37
CA LEU A 70 14.56 -0.56 7.60
C LEU A 70 13.33 0.00 8.35
N ASN A 71 13.48 0.65 9.51
CA ASN A 71 12.37 0.83 10.47
C ASN A 71 11.13 1.53 9.91
N SER A 72 11.22 2.38 8.88
CA SER A 72 10.01 2.92 8.27
C SER A 72 9.27 1.89 7.40
N SER A 73 9.99 1.05 6.65
CA SER A 73 9.40 0.09 5.70
C SER A 73 9.01 -1.25 6.35
N LEU A 74 9.75 -1.73 7.36
CA LEU A 74 9.43 -3.02 8.00
C LEU A 74 8.23 -2.95 8.95
N HIS A 75 8.08 -1.87 9.73
CA HIS A 75 6.88 -1.66 10.55
C HIS A 75 5.62 -1.63 9.67
N ILE A 76 5.69 -0.91 8.54
CA ILE A 76 4.61 -0.89 7.54
C ILE A 76 4.36 -2.29 6.98
N ALA A 77 5.41 -3.08 6.69
CA ALA A 77 5.24 -4.44 6.18
C ALA A 77 4.51 -5.36 7.18
N PHE A 78 4.89 -5.34 8.47
CA PHE A 78 4.19 -6.12 9.50
C PHE A 78 2.77 -5.63 9.74
N GLU A 79 2.55 -4.33 9.74
CA GLU A 79 1.21 -3.74 9.84
C GLU A 79 0.33 -4.17 8.67
N CYS A 80 0.83 -4.07 7.43
CA CYS A 80 0.14 -4.55 6.24
C CYS A 80 -0.21 -6.05 6.32
N TYR A 81 0.70 -6.88 6.84
CA TYR A 81 0.47 -8.31 7.00
C TYR A 81 -0.54 -8.61 8.12
N SER A 82 -0.47 -7.89 9.23
CA SER A 82 -1.46 -7.98 10.31
C SER A 82 -2.85 -7.60 9.80
N HIS A 83 -2.96 -6.53 9.01
CA HIS A 83 -4.23 -6.11 8.40
C HIS A 83 -4.75 -7.14 7.41
N LEU A 84 -3.90 -7.75 6.58
CA LEU A 84 -4.29 -8.89 5.75
C LEU A 84 -4.99 -9.97 6.59
N LEU A 85 -4.34 -10.44 7.65
CA LEU A 85 -4.89 -11.52 8.49
C LEU A 85 -6.23 -11.13 9.12
N GLN A 86 -6.36 -9.89 9.60
CA GLN A 86 -7.61 -9.35 10.16
C GLN A 86 -8.71 -9.18 9.11
N ASN A 87 -8.33 -8.88 7.86
CA ASN A 87 -9.26 -8.63 6.76
C ASN A 87 -9.72 -9.91 6.04
N ILE A 88 -9.05 -11.06 6.24
CA ILE A 88 -9.45 -12.33 5.60
C ILE A 88 -10.95 -12.63 5.77
N PRO A 89 -11.56 -12.59 6.97
CA PRO A 89 -13.01 -12.83 7.11
C PRO A 89 -13.86 -11.89 6.26
N SER A 90 -13.59 -10.58 6.32
CA SER A 90 -14.29 -9.58 5.50
C SER A 90 -14.06 -9.78 4.00
N MET A 91 -12.87 -10.24 3.60
CA MET A 91 -12.55 -10.56 2.21
C MET A 91 -13.39 -11.73 1.71
N LEU A 92 -13.52 -12.80 2.50
CA LEU A 92 -14.33 -13.98 2.17
C LEU A 92 -15.83 -13.65 2.01
N GLU A 93 -16.32 -12.67 2.77
CA GLU A 93 -17.71 -12.19 2.70
C GLU A 93 -17.95 -11.12 1.62
N SER A 94 -16.89 -10.43 1.18
CA SER A 94 -16.95 -9.38 0.16
C SER A 94 -17.13 -9.93 -1.25
N ILE A 95 -17.36 -9.04 -2.22
CA ILE A 95 -17.41 -9.44 -3.64
C ILE A 95 -16.02 -9.92 -4.07
N PRO A 96 -15.83 -11.18 -4.48
CA PRO A 96 -14.51 -11.68 -4.89
C PRO A 96 -13.99 -10.93 -6.11
N PHE A 97 -12.71 -10.56 -6.14
CA PHE A 97 -12.13 -9.82 -7.26
C PHE A 97 -12.25 -10.58 -8.58
N GLN A 98 -12.08 -11.91 -8.56
CA GLN A 98 -12.33 -12.76 -9.73
C GLN A 98 -13.75 -12.62 -10.30
N ARG A 99 -14.78 -12.41 -9.46
CA ARG A 99 -16.16 -12.16 -9.92
C ARG A 99 -16.26 -10.82 -10.64
N ILE A 100 -15.63 -9.78 -10.09
CA ILE A 100 -15.56 -8.44 -10.73
C ILE A 100 -14.93 -8.56 -12.13
N LEU A 101 -13.81 -9.28 -12.26
CA LEU A 101 -13.18 -9.53 -13.56
C LEU A 101 -14.12 -10.28 -14.51
N ASN A 102 -14.76 -11.36 -14.06
CA ASN A 102 -15.62 -12.18 -14.90
C ASN A 102 -16.85 -11.40 -15.42
N GLU A 103 -17.43 -10.53 -14.59
CA GLU A 103 -18.67 -9.83 -14.92
C GLU A 103 -18.42 -8.50 -15.65
N ARG A 104 -17.32 -7.80 -15.32
CA ARG A 104 -17.11 -6.40 -15.73
C ARG A 104 -15.98 -6.19 -16.73
N LYS A 105 -15.14 -7.19 -16.99
CA LYS A 105 -14.05 -7.07 -17.97
C LYS A 105 -14.59 -6.82 -19.36
N ASN A 106 -13.98 -5.86 -20.08
CA ASN A 106 -14.34 -5.45 -21.43
C ASN A 106 -15.81 -4.97 -21.59
N LYS A 107 -16.47 -4.53 -20.52
CA LYS A 107 -17.85 -4.02 -20.57
C LYS A 107 -17.96 -2.54 -20.95
N PHE A 108 -16.90 -1.79 -20.71
CA PHE A 108 -16.84 -0.35 -20.93
C PHE A 108 -15.54 0.02 -21.62
N GLU A 109 -15.55 1.08 -22.41
CA GLU A 109 -14.37 1.52 -23.16
C GLU A 109 -13.61 2.65 -22.48
N ASN A 110 -14.33 3.56 -21.81
CA ASN A 110 -13.79 4.80 -21.27
C ASN A 110 -13.77 4.76 -19.74
N ALA A 111 -12.59 4.97 -19.15
CA ALA A 111 -12.40 5.16 -17.72
C ALA A 111 -11.81 6.55 -17.45
N ILE A 112 -12.23 7.15 -16.34
CA ILE A 112 -11.58 8.33 -15.77
C ILE A 112 -11.02 7.94 -14.41
N VAL A 113 -9.71 8.00 -14.25
CA VAL A 113 -9.00 7.82 -12.99
C VAL A 113 -8.81 9.18 -12.35
N VAL A 114 -9.35 9.34 -11.14
CA VAL A 114 -9.40 10.60 -10.41
C VAL A 114 -8.51 10.52 -9.18
N SER A 115 -7.53 11.41 -9.11
CA SER A 115 -6.56 11.51 -8.02
C SER A 115 -6.68 12.86 -7.29
N ALA A 116 -6.12 12.95 -6.07
CA ALA A 116 -6.31 14.09 -5.18
C ALA A 116 -5.33 15.27 -5.40
N GLY A 117 -4.54 15.26 -6.48
CA GLY A 117 -3.52 16.27 -6.75
C GLY A 117 -4.11 17.64 -7.11
N PRO A 118 -3.32 18.72 -7.04
CA PRO A 118 -3.80 20.11 -7.11
C PRO A 118 -4.57 20.46 -8.38
N SER A 119 -4.31 19.77 -9.49
CA SER A 119 -5.02 20.03 -10.75
C SER A 119 -6.47 19.55 -10.76
N LEU A 120 -6.90 18.73 -9.81
CA LEU A 120 -8.24 18.16 -9.76
C LEU A 120 -9.33 19.25 -9.78
N ALA A 121 -9.18 20.30 -8.98
CA ALA A 121 -10.16 21.38 -8.87
C ALA A 121 -10.53 21.99 -10.23
N LYS A 122 -9.59 22.05 -11.18
CA LYS A 122 -9.80 22.60 -12.53
C LYS A 122 -10.71 21.72 -13.38
N GLN A 123 -10.84 20.44 -13.04
CA GLN A 123 -11.53 19.42 -13.83
C GLN A 123 -12.91 19.05 -13.28
N LEU A 124 -13.26 19.42 -12.04
CA LEU A 124 -14.50 18.98 -11.38
C LEU A 124 -15.77 19.34 -12.16
N SER A 125 -15.90 20.59 -12.62
CA SER A 125 -17.06 21.02 -13.41
C SER A 125 -17.22 20.22 -14.72
N LEU A 126 -16.10 19.88 -15.37
CA LEU A 126 -16.12 19.09 -16.60
C LEU A 126 -16.44 17.63 -16.29
N LEU A 127 -15.84 17.05 -15.25
CA LEU A 127 -16.12 15.69 -14.80
C LEU A 127 -17.60 15.52 -14.50
N LYS A 128 -18.21 16.46 -13.75
CA LYS A 128 -19.64 16.45 -13.44
C LYS A 128 -20.52 16.44 -14.68
N ALA A 129 -20.18 17.23 -15.70
CA ALA A 129 -20.94 17.33 -16.94
C ALA A 129 -20.86 16.05 -17.80
N TYR A 130 -19.82 15.23 -17.62
CA TYR A 130 -19.56 14.04 -18.44
C TYR A 130 -19.51 12.73 -17.65
N GLN A 131 -19.92 12.73 -16.38
CA GLN A 131 -19.83 11.54 -15.51
C GLN A 131 -20.56 10.32 -16.08
N ASP A 132 -21.67 10.51 -16.79
CA ASP A 132 -22.44 9.42 -17.41
C ASP A 132 -21.80 8.86 -18.71
N LYS A 133 -20.63 9.37 -19.13
CA LYS A 133 -19.95 8.98 -20.39
C LYS A 133 -18.75 8.05 -20.20
N ALA A 134 -18.29 7.90 -18.97
CA ALA A 134 -17.13 7.10 -18.63
C ALA A 134 -17.26 6.53 -17.22
N VAL A 135 -16.61 5.41 -16.97
CA VAL A 135 -16.58 4.81 -15.63
C VAL A 135 -15.56 5.56 -14.78
N ILE A 136 -15.97 6.03 -13.61
CA ILE A 136 -15.13 6.84 -12.73
C ILE A 136 -14.47 5.96 -11.66
N PHE A 137 -13.14 5.96 -11.65
CA PHE A 137 -12.30 5.32 -10.64
C PHE A 137 -11.69 6.40 -9.77
N CYS A 138 -12.12 6.49 -8.51
CA CYS A 138 -11.69 7.50 -7.57
C CYS A 138 -10.66 6.92 -6.60
N ALA A 139 -9.48 7.52 -6.51
CA ALA A 139 -8.64 7.33 -5.35
C ALA A 139 -9.35 7.91 -4.12
N ASP A 140 -9.34 7.20 -2.99
CA ASP A 140 -9.98 7.60 -1.74
C ASP A 140 -9.79 9.07 -1.36
N GLY A 141 -8.57 9.61 -1.48
CA GLY A 141 -8.27 11.00 -1.16
C GLY A 141 -9.03 12.02 -2.00
N ALA A 142 -9.55 11.64 -3.17
CA ALA A 142 -10.37 12.49 -4.02
C ALA A 142 -11.88 12.36 -3.76
N LEU A 143 -12.31 11.38 -2.96
CA LEU A 143 -13.71 11.03 -2.78
C LEU A 143 -14.55 12.21 -2.29
N SER A 144 -14.13 12.84 -1.18
CA SER A 144 -14.89 13.92 -0.57
C SER A 144 -14.99 15.17 -1.45
N MET A 145 -14.00 15.41 -2.32
CA MET A 145 -14.03 16.49 -3.30
C MET A 145 -15.05 16.22 -4.41
N LEU A 146 -15.18 14.96 -4.85
CA LEU A 146 -16.17 14.57 -5.85
C LEU A 146 -17.59 14.63 -5.29
N GLU A 147 -17.81 14.11 -4.08
CA GLU A 147 -19.12 14.12 -3.42
C GLU A 147 -19.61 15.55 -3.17
N LYS A 148 -18.73 16.48 -2.75
CA LYS A 148 -19.09 17.91 -2.58
C LYS A 148 -19.62 18.55 -3.86
N GLU A 149 -19.19 18.06 -5.02
CA GLU A 149 -19.65 18.52 -6.33
C GLU A 149 -20.81 17.68 -6.89
N GLY A 150 -21.31 16.67 -6.16
CA GLY A 150 -22.36 15.76 -6.62
C GLY A 150 -21.91 14.87 -7.78
N ILE A 151 -20.64 14.46 -7.76
CA ILE A 151 -20.06 13.48 -8.69
C ILE A 151 -20.00 12.14 -7.95
N ILE A 152 -20.57 11.09 -8.54
CA ILE A 152 -20.64 9.77 -7.92
C ILE A 152 -19.64 8.84 -8.63
N PRO A 153 -18.55 8.42 -7.97
CA PRO A 153 -17.63 7.42 -8.53
C PRO A 153 -18.32 6.06 -8.73
N ASP A 154 -17.91 5.32 -9.76
CA ASP A 154 -18.32 3.91 -9.91
C ASP A 154 -17.48 2.99 -9.02
N TYR A 155 -16.19 3.31 -8.89
CA TYR A 155 -15.24 2.61 -8.04
C TYR A 155 -14.52 3.61 -7.14
N VAL A 156 -14.33 3.22 -5.88
CA VAL A 156 -13.44 3.93 -4.97
C VAL A 156 -12.36 2.95 -4.51
N THR A 157 -11.10 3.31 -4.69
CA THR A 157 -9.98 2.47 -4.27
C THR A 157 -9.32 3.00 -3.01
N ASN A 158 -8.85 2.10 -2.15
CA ASN A 158 -7.97 2.45 -1.04
C ASN A 158 -6.90 1.36 -0.87
N LEU A 159 -5.71 1.80 -0.46
CA LEU A 159 -4.64 0.90 -0.02
C LEU A 159 -3.94 1.36 1.28
N ASP A 160 -4.41 2.45 1.90
CA ASP A 160 -3.77 2.98 3.12
C ASP A 160 -4.02 2.03 4.29
N CYS A 161 -2.91 1.57 4.87
CA CYS A 161 -2.90 0.73 6.06
C CYS A 161 -3.24 1.53 7.34
N ARG A 162 -3.25 2.86 7.31
CA ARG A 162 -3.61 3.72 8.44
C ARG A 162 -5.10 4.06 8.42
N ASP A 163 -5.65 4.34 9.60
CA ASP A 163 -7.05 4.71 9.79
C ASP A 163 -7.43 6.08 9.21
N LEU A 164 -6.45 6.90 8.81
CA LEU A 164 -6.64 8.21 8.20
C LEU A 164 -7.64 8.20 7.04
N ALA A 165 -7.62 7.15 6.23
CA ALA A 165 -8.53 7.02 5.09
C ALA A 165 -10.01 7.11 5.50
N MET A 166 -10.39 6.73 6.73
CA MET A 166 -11.75 6.86 7.26
C MET A 166 -12.33 8.27 7.09
N LYS A 167 -11.48 9.30 7.12
CA LYS A 167 -11.92 10.70 6.97
C LYS A 167 -12.55 10.96 5.61
N PHE A 168 -12.06 10.31 4.56
CA PHE A 168 -12.58 10.47 3.19
C PHE A 168 -13.95 9.84 2.99
N PHE A 169 -14.32 8.85 3.83
CA PHE A 169 -15.55 8.06 3.69
C PHE A 169 -16.69 8.50 4.63
N GLN A 170 -16.60 9.70 5.23
CA GLN A 170 -17.59 10.16 6.22
C GLN A 170 -18.95 10.53 5.60
N ASN A 171 -19.00 10.88 4.33
CA ASN A 171 -20.25 11.18 3.64
C ASN A 171 -21.00 9.90 3.27
N LYS A 172 -22.32 9.95 3.39
CA LYS A 172 -23.20 8.78 3.19
C LYS A 172 -23.57 8.54 1.72
N GLU A 173 -23.03 9.31 0.79
CA GLU A 173 -23.36 9.23 -0.64
C GLU A 173 -22.63 8.07 -1.35
N ASN A 174 -21.50 7.61 -0.79
CA ASN A 174 -20.72 6.46 -1.30
C ASN A 174 -21.42 5.08 -1.19
N LYS A 175 -22.74 5.01 -1.04
CA LYS A 175 -23.47 3.73 -0.96
C LYS A 175 -23.57 3.00 -2.30
N THR A 176 -23.46 3.72 -3.41
CA THR A 176 -23.62 3.17 -4.77
C THR A 176 -22.31 2.71 -5.39
N SER A 177 -21.18 3.30 -5.01
CA SER A 177 -19.87 2.96 -5.54
C SER A 177 -19.43 1.58 -5.06
N LEU A 178 -18.67 0.87 -5.88
CA LEU A 178 -17.98 -0.35 -5.46
C LEU A 178 -16.62 0.03 -4.86
N ASN A 179 -16.45 -0.23 -3.55
CA ASN A 179 -15.20 0.04 -2.87
C ASN A 179 -14.22 -1.12 -3.08
N VAL A 180 -13.09 -0.88 -3.73
CA VAL A 180 -12.06 -1.90 -3.99
C VAL A 180 -10.88 -1.61 -3.08
N LEU A 181 -10.69 -2.45 -2.07
CA LEU A 181 -9.76 -2.23 -0.96
C LEU A 181 -8.58 -3.19 -1.09
N SER A 182 -7.37 -2.72 -0.86
CA SER A 182 -6.22 -3.60 -0.68
C SER A 182 -6.44 -4.52 0.52
N CYS A 183 -5.91 -5.74 0.48
CA CYS A 183 -5.89 -6.62 1.65
C CYS A 183 -5.16 -6.00 2.86
N ALA A 184 -4.28 -5.02 2.63
CA ALA A 184 -3.56 -4.29 3.68
C ALA A 184 -4.30 -3.04 4.20
N THR A 185 -5.46 -2.68 3.64
CA THR A 185 -6.27 -1.54 4.09
C THR A 185 -6.58 -1.64 5.58
N HIS A 186 -6.57 -0.50 6.27
CA HIS A 186 -6.87 -0.46 7.71
C HIS A 186 -8.22 -1.15 8.03
N PRO A 187 -8.28 -2.09 9.00
CA PRO A 187 -9.47 -2.88 9.27
C PRO A 187 -10.72 -2.05 9.56
N SER A 188 -10.59 -0.91 10.25
CA SER A 188 -11.76 -0.04 10.51
C SER A 188 -12.50 0.38 9.23
N LEU A 189 -11.77 0.66 8.15
CA LEU A 189 -12.39 1.03 6.88
C LEU A 189 -13.04 -0.17 6.19
N VAL A 190 -12.37 -1.33 6.24
CA VAL A 190 -12.93 -2.58 5.70
C VAL A 190 -14.24 -2.93 6.39
N HIS A 191 -14.33 -2.80 7.71
CA HIS A 191 -15.55 -3.08 8.47
C HIS A 191 -16.63 -2.01 8.27
N PHE A 192 -16.25 -0.76 8.03
CA PHE A 192 -17.19 0.35 7.83
C PHE A 192 -17.94 0.29 6.50
N LEU A 193 -17.32 -0.26 5.44
CA LEU A 193 -17.88 -0.26 4.09
C LEU A 193 -18.66 -1.54 3.78
N ASP A 194 -19.91 -1.42 3.34
CA ASP A 194 -20.74 -2.57 2.97
C ASP A 194 -20.45 -3.08 1.55
N ASN A 195 -20.61 -2.22 0.53
CA ASN A 195 -20.41 -2.57 -0.88
C ASN A 195 -18.93 -2.55 -1.25
N LYS A 196 -18.23 -3.63 -0.93
CA LYS A 196 -16.78 -3.73 -1.06
C LYS A 196 -16.29 -5.02 -1.74
N SER A 197 -15.06 -4.95 -2.21
CA SER A 197 -14.20 -6.07 -2.58
C SER A 197 -12.84 -5.86 -1.92
N VAL A 198 -12.40 -6.79 -1.09
CA VAL A 198 -11.03 -6.79 -0.56
C VAL A 198 -10.18 -7.65 -1.49
N VAL A 199 -9.15 -7.07 -2.09
CA VAL A 199 -8.35 -7.72 -3.13
C VAL A 199 -6.97 -8.10 -2.63
N LEU A 200 -6.46 -9.23 -3.09
CA LEU A 200 -5.10 -9.65 -2.78
C LEU A 200 -4.11 -8.96 -3.72
N ARG A 201 -3.01 -8.49 -3.14
CA ARG A 201 -1.92 -7.89 -3.91
C ARG A 201 -1.17 -8.97 -4.70
N ASP A 202 -0.85 -8.68 -5.97
CA ASP A 202 0.00 -9.51 -6.81
C ASP A 202 1.47 -9.40 -6.37
N ASP A 203 1.77 -10.02 -5.25
CA ASP A 203 3.09 -10.07 -4.64
C ASP A 203 3.35 -11.47 -4.04
N PRO A 204 4.56 -12.03 -4.19
CA PRO A 204 4.88 -13.40 -3.76
C PRO A 204 4.55 -13.69 -2.29
N LEU A 205 4.62 -12.70 -1.40
CA LEU A 205 4.28 -12.86 0.01
C LEU A 205 2.80 -13.23 0.19
N TYR A 206 1.91 -12.56 -0.53
CA TYR A 206 0.45 -12.77 -0.44
C TYR A 206 0.01 -14.01 -1.23
N GLN A 207 0.74 -14.36 -2.30
CA GLN A 207 0.47 -15.58 -3.07
C GLN A 207 0.72 -16.87 -2.26
N ARG A 208 1.57 -16.82 -1.22
CA ARG A 208 1.84 -17.98 -0.33
C ARG A 208 0.59 -18.51 0.40
N PHE A 209 -0.45 -17.69 0.56
CA PHE A 209 -1.73 -18.14 1.13
C PHE A 209 -2.54 -19.02 0.18
N ASN A 210 -2.15 -19.11 -1.10
CA ASN A 210 -2.77 -19.97 -2.11
C ASN A 210 -4.29 -19.71 -2.27
N LEU A 211 -4.70 -18.45 -2.22
CA LEU A 211 -6.08 -17.99 -2.35
C LEU A 211 -6.42 -17.63 -3.81
N ASN A 212 -5.97 -18.47 -4.75
CA ASN A 212 -6.02 -18.17 -6.19
C ASN A 212 -7.44 -17.92 -6.72
N ASP A 213 -8.46 -18.50 -6.09
CA ASP A 213 -9.86 -18.32 -6.49
C ASP A 213 -10.38 -16.88 -6.28
N PHE A 214 -9.71 -16.09 -5.43
CA PHE A 214 -10.04 -14.69 -5.20
C PHE A 214 -9.41 -13.76 -6.25
N GLY A 215 -8.32 -14.18 -6.89
CA GLY A 215 -7.54 -13.40 -7.83
C GLY A 215 -6.55 -12.44 -7.16
N TYR A 216 -5.53 -12.03 -7.91
CA TYR A 216 -4.48 -11.11 -7.48
C TYR A 216 -4.41 -9.92 -8.43
N ILE A 217 -4.06 -8.73 -7.92
CA ILE A 217 -3.88 -7.51 -8.72
C ILE A 217 -2.70 -6.70 -8.19
N ASP A 218 -1.95 -6.09 -9.10
CA ASP A 218 -0.93 -5.10 -8.74
C ASP A 218 -1.61 -3.84 -8.19
N THR A 219 -1.47 -3.60 -6.89
CA THR A 219 -2.00 -2.39 -6.24
C THR A 219 -1.04 -1.20 -6.31
N GLY A 220 0.22 -1.41 -6.72
CA GLY A 220 1.26 -0.38 -6.63
C GLY A 220 1.50 0.14 -5.22
N THR A 221 2.10 1.33 -5.13
CA THR A 221 2.45 2.04 -3.88
C THR A 221 1.55 3.23 -3.55
N HIS A 222 0.78 3.71 -4.53
CA HIS A 222 -0.14 4.84 -4.37
C HIS A 222 -1.56 4.44 -4.77
N VAL A 223 -2.56 5.00 -4.10
CA VAL A 223 -3.97 4.65 -4.36
C VAL A 223 -4.36 4.91 -5.81
N SER A 224 -3.82 5.96 -6.44
CA SER A 224 -4.10 6.24 -7.86
C SER A 224 -3.46 5.25 -8.83
N HIS A 225 -2.31 4.65 -8.46
CA HIS A 225 -1.74 3.52 -9.19
C HIS A 225 -2.72 2.35 -9.15
N PHE A 226 -3.27 2.04 -7.97
CA PHE A 226 -4.25 0.97 -7.82
C PHE A 226 -5.51 1.21 -8.66
N SER A 227 -6.04 2.43 -8.68
CA SER A 227 -7.14 2.80 -9.59
C SER A 227 -6.78 2.51 -11.05
N TYR A 228 -5.58 2.92 -11.48
CA TYR A 228 -5.12 2.72 -12.84
C TYR A 228 -4.97 1.24 -13.19
N THR A 229 -4.32 0.43 -12.37
CA THR A 229 -4.17 -1.01 -12.62
C THR A 229 -5.50 -1.75 -12.60
N LEU A 230 -6.46 -1.31 -11.76
CA LEU A 230 -7.82 -1.84 -11.79
C LEU A 230 -8.51 -1.57 -13.14
N THR A 231 -8.32 -0.38 -13.73
CA THR A 231 -8.84 -0.10 -15.08
C THR A 231 -8.22 -1.03 -16.14
N LEU A 232 -6.92 -1.32 -16.04
CA LEU A 232 -6.23 -2.24 -16.94
C LEU A 232 -6.76 -3.68 -16.77
N ALA A 233 -6.93 -4.14 -15.53
CA ALA A 233 -7.44 -5.47 -15.23
C ALA A 233 -8.87 -5.68 -15.77
N LEU A 234 -9.69 -4.61 -15.72
CA LEU A 234 -11.03 -4.57 -16.28
C LEU A 234 -11.08 -4.36 -17.81
N GLY A 235 -9.95 -4.17 -18.48
CA GLY A 235 -9.87 -4.11 -19.94
C GLY A 235 -10.38 -2.82 -20.57
N PHE A 236 -10.29 -1.69 -19.84
CA PHE A 236 -10.59 -0.37 -20.42
C PHE A 236 -9.57 -0.02 -21.51
N LYS A 237 -10.03 0.62 -22.59
CA LYS A 237 -9.19 1.02 -23.73
C LYS A 237 -8.73 2.46 -23.62
N ASN A 238 -9.64 3.34 -23.20
CA ASN A 238 -9.40 4.77 -23.07
C ASN A 238 -9.37 5.10 -21.58
N ILE A 239 -8.17 5.39 -21.05
CA ILE A 239 -7.98 5.70 -19.64
C ILE A 239 -7.51 7.15 -19.54
N ILE A 240 -8.34 7.99 -18.93
CA ILE A 240 -8.09 9.42 -18.74
C ILE A 240 -7.73 9.64 -17.28
N THR A 241 -6.56 10.19 -16.99
CA THR A 241 -6.14 10.50 -15.62
C THR A 241 -6.31 11.99 -15.34
N ILE A 242 -6.96 12.35 -14.22
CA ILE A 242 -7.11 13.73 -13.77
C ILE A 242 -6.69 13.86 -12.29
N GLY A 243 -6.17 15.03 -11.90
CA GLY A 243 -5.65 15.23 -10.54
C GLY A 243 -4.41 14.39 -10.22
N GLN A 244 -3.78 13.77 -11.22
CA GLN A 244 -2.56 12.97 -11.08
C GLN A 244 -1.34 13.85 -11.32
N ASP A 245 -1.05 14.73 -10.37
CA ASP A 245 0.00 15.74 -10.55
C ASP A 245 1.40 15.20 -10.26
N LEU A 246 1.56 14.42 -9.18
CA LEU A 246 2.87 13.99 -8.66
C LEU A 246 3.83 15.18 -8.44
N ALA A 247 3.27 16.36 -8.17
CA ALA A 247 3.98 17.62 -8.11
C ALA A 247 3.18 18.62 -7.26
N PHE A 248 3.88 19.62 -6.76
CA PHE A 248 3.28 20.76 -6.09
C PHE A 248 2.76 21.79 -7.11
N ASP A 249 1.69 22.51 -6.76
CA ASP A 249 1.27 23.70 -7.50
C ASP A 249 2.17 24.92 -7.24
N GLU A 250 1.85 26.05 -7.89
CA GLU A 250 2.61 27.30 -7.76
C GLU A 250 2.59 27.89 -6.33
N GLU A 251 1.58 27.55 -5.52
CA GLU A 251 1.43 27.97 -4.12
C GLU A 251 2.09 26.97 -3.14
N GLY A 252 2.66 25.89 -3.69
CA GLY A 252 3.34 24.83 -2.96
C GLY A 252 2.38 23.82 -2.32
N ASN A 253 1.14 23.73 -2.80
CA ASN A 253 0.17 22.72 -2.37
C ASN A 253 0.42 21.40 -3.08
N SER A 254 0.27 20.29 -2.37
CA SER A 254 0.41 18.93 -2.92
C SER A 254 -0.94 18.26 -3.22
N HIS A 255 -2.01 18.79 -2.65
CA HIS A 255 -3.36 18.26 -2.80
C HIS A 255 -4.32 19.36 -3.25
N SER A 256 -5.40 18.96 -3.92
CA SER A 256 -6.44 19.88 -4.39
C SER A 256 -7.17 20.56 -3.24
N LYS A 257 -7.66 21.77 -3.55
CA LYS A 257 -8.57 22.51 -2.69
C LYS A 257 -9.75 21.65 -2.26
N GLY A 258 -9.99 21.59 -0.96
CA GLY A 258 -11.05 20.79 -0.36
C GLY A 258 -10.65 19.38 0.08
N PHE A 259 -9.37 18.99 -0.06
CA PHE A 259 -8.81 17.78 0.53
C PHE A 259 -8.95 17.77 2.05
N ASP A 260 -9.41 16.67 2.64
CA ASP A 260 -9.86 16.66 4.03
C ASP A 260 -8.73 16.87 5.05
N PHE A 261 -7.48 16.63 4.69
CA PHE A 261 -6.33 16.91 5.55
C PHE A 261 -5.62 18.24 5.24
N GLY A 262 -6.20 19.07 4.37
CA GLY A 262 -5.63 20.34 3.93
C GLY A 262 -4.71 20.20 2.70
N GLU A 263 -4.60 21.27 1.93
CA GLU A 263 -3.89 21.32 0.64
C GLU A 263 -2.38 21.06 0.75
N LYS A 264 -1.83 21.24 1.96
CA LYS A 264 -0.45 20.91 2.37
C LYS A 264 -0.51 19.82 3.43
N PHE A 265 -0.49 18.56 3.01
CA PHE A 265 -0.56 17.46 3.96
C PHE A 265 0.78 17.28 4.70
N SER A 266 0.70 17.17 6.03
CA SER A 266 1.84 17.31 6.95
C SER A 266 2.93 16.25 6.72
N GLY A 267 4.10 16.72 6.30
CA GLY A 267 5.30 15.96 6.02
C GLY A 267 6.17 16.67 4.98
N GLU A 268 5.54 17.28 3.99
CA GLU A 268 6.19 17.80 2.77
C GLU A 268 6.85 19.17 2.90
N GLU A 269 6.68 19.86 4.03
CA GLU A 269 7.40 21.11 4.30
C GLU A 269 8.89 20.87 4.57
N ASN A 270 9.24 19.68 5.08
CA ASN A 270 10.61 19.28 5.43
C ASN A 270 11.20 18.26 4.44
N ILE A 271 10.57 18.02 3.30
CA ILE A 271 11.06 17.08 2.29
C ILE A 271 11.85 17.83 1.23
N ASP A 272 12.99 17.26 0.83
CA ASP A 272 13.79 17.76 -0.27
C ASP A 272 12.98 17.77 -1.57
N LYS A 273 12.83 18.98 -2.14
CA LYS A 273 12.07 19.19 -3.37
C LYS A 273 13.00 19.15 -4.57
N LEU A 274 12.56 18.45 -5.60
CA LEU A 274 13.23 18.37 -6.89
C LEU A 274 12.48 19.19 -7.91
N LYS A 275 13.22 19.97 -8.69
CA LYS A 275 12.67 20.69 -9.84
C LYS A 275 12.78 19.81 -11.07
N VAL A 276 11.65 19.51 -11.71
CA VAL A 276 11.58 18.63 -12.89
C VAL A 276 10.77 19.29 -14.01
N PRO A 277 10.96 18.89 -15.28
CA PRO A 277 10.14 19.37 -16.38
C PRO A 277 8.65 19.09 -16.14
N ALA A 278 7.80 20.08 -16.37
CA ALA A 278 6.35 19.95 -16.25
C ALA A 278 5.77 19.03 -17.34
N TYR A 279 4.54 18.55 -17.13
CA TYR A 279 3.79 17.80 -18.15
C TYR A 279 3.76 18.55 -19.49
N ALA A 280 3.89 17.80 -20.59
CA ALA A 280 4.03 18.31 -21.96
C ALA A 280 5.28 19.20 -22.20
N GLY A 281 6.27 19.19 -21.30
CA GLY A 281 7.52 19.93 -21.44
C GLY A 281 7.37 21.46 -21.31
N LYS A 282 6.24 21.93 -20.76
CA LYS A 282 5.91 23.36 -20.67
C LYS A 282 6.23 23.93 -19.30
N GLY A 283 7.49 24.27 -19.09
CA GLY A 283 7.98 24.82 -17.82
C GLY A 283 8.49 23.76 -16.86
N GLU A 284 8.55 24.11 -15.59
CA GLU A 284 9.12 23.27 -14.53
C GLU A 284 8.17 23.24 -13.33
N VAL A 285 8.14 22.11 -12.63
CA VAL A 285 7.35 21.90 -11.42
C VAL A 285 8.24 21.37 -10.30
N LEU A 286 7.81 21.57 -9.05
CA LEU A 286 8.45 20.95 -7.91
C LEU A 286 7.78 19.61 -7.62
N THR A 287 8.57 18.61 -7.29
CA THR A 287 8.12 17.28 -6.85
C THR A 287 9.02 16.79 -5.70
N HIS A 288 8.75 15.62 -5.16
CA HIS A 288 9.60 14.96 -4.17
C HIS A 288 9.66 13.45 -4.47
N ILE A 289 10.67 12.79 -3.91
CA ILE A 289 10.77 11.32 -3.93
C ILE A 289 10.32 10.84 -2.56
N THR A 290 9.46 9.81 -2.55
CA THR A 290 8.99 9.14 -1.34
C THR A 290 9.81 7.90 -1.04
#